data_AF-A0A6P0Y115-F1
#
_entry.id   AF-A0A6P0Y115-F1
#
_cell.length_a   1.000
_cell.length_b   1.000
_cell.length_c   1.000
_cell.angle_alpha   90.00
_cell.angle_beta   90.00
_cell.angle_gamma   90.00
#
_symmetry.space_group_name_H-M   'P 1'
#
loop_
_entity.id
_entity.type
_entity.pdbx_description
1 polymer ?
#
loop_
_entity_poly.entity_id
_entity_poly.type
_entity_poly.pdbx_seq_one_letter_code
_entity_poly.pdbx_strand_id
1 'polypeptide(L)'
;RPLQDRIAGVALDVVVVTALASISLKVLGANLGVFVILSVVGIAWNIFAFIFIAPRILTDHWFERGIGDVGQSMGVTATGILLLRMVDPHNRSGAFESFAYKQLFFEPIVGGGIFTAAAPVLVRELGSFGVLALTAGLLAFFLIFGFWNYKQTMQAREQL
;
A
#
# COMPACT_ATOMS: atom_id res chain seq x y z
N ARG A 1 2.18 26.19 -8.88
CA ARG A 1 1.07 26.87 -9.59
C ARG A 1 -0.01 27.13 -8.54
N PRO A 2 0.03 28.27 -7.84
CA PRO A 2 -0.62 28.40 -6.53
C PRO A 2 -2.16 28.31 -6.56
N LEU A 3 -2.80 28.61 -7.70
CA LEU A 3 -4.26 28.49 -7.83
C LEU A 3 -4.73 27.03 -7.95
N GLN A 4 -4.00 26.21 -8.72
CA GLN A 4 -4.31 24.77 -8.87
C GLN A 4 -4.16 24.04 -7.54
N ASP A 5 -3.09 24.35 -6.81
CA ASP A 5 -2.80 23.75 -5.51
C ASP A 5 -3.89 24.08 -4.47
N ARG A 6 -4.42 25.32 -4.49
CA ARG A 6 -5.51 25.75 -3.60
C ARG A 6 -6.85 25.10 -3.92
N ILE A 7 -7.22 25.00 -5.19
CA ILE A 7 -8.47 24.35 -5.61
C ILE A 7 -8.43 22.86 -5.28
N ALA A 8 -7.30 22.19 -5.55
CA ALA A 8 -7.10 20.79 -5.18
C ALA A 8 -7.18 20.58 -3.66
N GLY A 9 -6.60 21.49 -2.87
CA GLY A 9 -6.70 21.46 -1.41
C GLY A 9 -8.14 21.54 -0.91
N VAL A 10 -8.91 22.53 -1.37
CA VAL A 10 -10.33 22.68 -0.96
C VAL A 10 -11.16 21.47 -1.40
N ALA A 11 -10.94 20.95 -2.60
CA ALA A 11 -11.63 19.74 -3.05
C ALA A 11 -11.31 18.53 -2.16
N LEU A 12 -10.04 18.36 -1.77
CA LEU A 12 -9.60 17.30 -0.87
C LEU A 12 -10.23 17.45 0.52
N ASP A 13 -10.28 18.66 1.06
CA ASP A 13 -10.93 18.93 2.36
C ASP A 13 -12.43 18.56 2.32
N VAL A 14 -13.14 18.92 1.25
CA VAL A 14 -14.55 18.55 1.07
C VAL A 14 -14.73 17.03 1.01
N VAL A 15 -13.86 16.31 0.29
CA VAL A 15 -13.89 14.85 0.23
C VAL A 15 -13.65 14.24 1.61
N VAL A 16 -12.65 14.72 2.35
CA VAL A 16 -12.34 14.22 3.71
C VAL A 16 -13.51 14.46 4.65
N VAL A 17 -14.08 15.67 4.68
CA VAL A 17 -15.22 15.99 5.55
C VAL A 17 -16.45 15.16 5.18
N THR A 18 -16.73 14.99 3.89
CA THR A 18 -17.88 14.18 3.43
C THR A 18 -17.69 12.70 3.78
N ALA A 19 -16.48 12.17 3.60
CA ALA A 19 -16.15 10.79 3.98
C ALA A 19 -16.36 10.57 5.49
N LEU A 20 -15.82 11.45 6.33
CA LEU A 20 -16.00 11.39 7.79
C LEU A 20 -17.48 11.51 8.19
N ALA A 21 -18.24 12.41 7.56
CA ALA A 21 -19.66 12.59 7.83
C ALA A 21 -20.52 11.38 7.43
N SER A 22 -20.10 10.61 6.43
CA SER A 22 -20.80 9.40 5.98
C SER A 22 -20.60 8.18 6.89
N ILE A 23 -19.61 8.20 7.79
CA ILE A 23 -19.35 7.10 8.71
C ILE A 23 -20.41 7.09 9.82
N SER A 24 -21.16 6.00 9.92
CA SER A 24 -22.13 5.81 11.00
C SER A 24 -21.43 5.48 12.33
N LEU A 25 -21.44 6.43 13.27
CA LEU A 25 -20.93 6.23 14.63
C LEU A 25 -21.60 5.04 15.35
N LYS A 26 -22.87 4.75 15.02
CA LYS A 26 -23.60 3.61 15.58
C LYS A 26 -23.05 2.28 15.10
N VAL A 27 -22.73 2.17 13.80
CA VAL A 27 -22.12 0.96 13.21
C VAL A 27 -20.70 0.80 13.73
N LEU A 28 -19.96 1.90 13.85
CA LEU A 28 -18.62 1.90 14.41
C LEU A 28 -18.63 1.42 15.85
N GLY A 29 -19.49 1.99 16.72
CA GLY A 29 -19.66 1.60 18.12
C GLY A 29 -20.00 0.12 18.30
N ALA A 30 -20.88 -0.42 17.44
CA ALA A 30 -21.26 -1.83 17.48
C ALA A 30 -20.14 -2.78 17.02
N ASN A 31 -19.16 -2.31 16.24
CA ASN A 31 -18.09 -3.11 15.64
C ASN A 31 -16.69 -2.65 16.05
N LEU A 32 -16.54 -1.88 17.14
CA LEU A 32 -15.25 -1.36 17.59
C LEU A 32 -14.23 -2.49 17.79
N GLY A 33 -14.64 -3.62 18.35
CA GLY A 33 -13.76 -4.78 18.53
C GLY A 33 -13.18 -5.29 17.22
N VAL A 34 -14.02 -5.44 16.18
CA VAL A 34 -13.58 -5.87 14.84
C VAL A 34 -12.65 -4.82 14.22
N PHE A 35 -12.99 -3.54 14.34
CA PHE A 35 -12.17 -2.45 13.83
C PHE A 35 -10.77 -2.45 14.46
N VAL A 36 -10.67 -2.53 15.78
CA VAL A 36 -9.40 -2.55 16.50
C VAL A 36 -8.57 -3.78 16.13
N ILE A 37 -9.19 -4.96 16.04
CA ILE A 37 -8.49 -6.18 15.63
C ILE A 37 -7.92 -6.00 14.22
N LEU A 38 -8.73 -5.52 13.26
CA LEU A 38 -8.27 -5.29 11.88
C LEU A 38 -7.13 -4.25 11.82
N SER A 39 -7.23 -3.16 12.59
CA SER A 39 -6.17 -2.15 12.66
C SER A 39 -4.88 -2.72 13.22
N VAL A 40 -4.93 -3.44 14.35
CA VAL A 40 -3.74 -4.03 14.99
C VAL A 40 -3.11 -5.08 14.09
N VAL A 41 -3.90 -5.98 13.50
CA VAL A 41 -3.41 -7.01 12.58
C VAL A 41 -2.79 -6.37 11.33
N GLY A 42 -3.43 -5.35 10.76
CA GLY A 42 -2.90 -4.62 9.60
C GLY A 42 -1.57 -3.93 9.88
N ILE A 43 -1.47 -3.24 11.03
CA ILE A 43 -0.23 -2.58 11.46
C ILE A 43 0.87 -3.62 11.71
N ALA A 44 0.54 -4.70 12.44
CA ALA A 44 1.49 -5.77 12.74
C ALA A 44 2.01 -6.43 11.45
N TRP A 45 1.13 -6.72 10.50
CA TRP A 45 1.50 -7.24 9.18
C TRP A 45 2.39 -6.27 8.41
N ASN A 46 2.09 -4.98 8.42
CA ASN A 46 2.89 -3.99 7.71
C ASN A 46 4.31 -3.88 8.28
N ILE A 47 4.44 -3.82 9.60
CA ILE A 47 5.74 -3.80 10.29
C ILE A 47 6.49 -5.11 10.03
N PHE A 48 5.81 -6.25 10.10
CA PHE A 48 6.42 -7.54 9.80
C PHE A 48 6.94 -7.62 8.36
N ALA A 49 6.13 -7.20 7.38
CA ALA A 49 6.53 -7.19 5.98
C ALA A 49 7.74 -6.26 5.76
N PHE A 50 7.76 -5.09 6.40
CA PHE A 50 8.89 -4.18 6.30
C PHE A 50 10.18 -4.73 6.91
N ILE A 51 10.13 -5.29 8.12
CA ILE A 51 11.34 -5.76 8.82
C ILE A 51 11.85 -7.08 8.25
N PHE A 52 10.96 -8.00 7.85
CA PHE A 52 11.34 -9.36 7.44
C PHE A 52 11.30 -9.57 5.93
N ILE A 53 10.30 -9.06 5.22
CA ILE A 53 10.11 -9.35 3.80
C ILE A 53 10.91 -8.36 2.93
N ALA A 54 10.87 -7.05 3.25
CA ALA A 54 11.55 -6.02 2.46
C ALA A 54 13.06 -6.27 2.30
N PRO A 55 13.87 -6.53 3.36
CA PRO A 55 15.31 -6.79 3.18
C PRO A 55 15.60 -8.10 2.43
N ARG A 56 14.63 -9.01 2.33
CA ARG A 56 14.77 -10.29 1.61
C ARG A 56 14.31 -10.24 0.16
N ILE A 57 13.56 -9.23 -0.26
CA ILE A 57 13.10 -9.11 -1.66
C ILE A 57 13.83 -7.95 -2.35
N LEU A 58 14.07 -6.87 -1.62
CA LEU A 58 14.77 -5.69 -2.11
C LEU A 58 16.25 -5.84 -1.75
N THR A 59 17.07 -6.26 -2.71
CA THR A 59 18.51 -6.48 -2.52
C THR A 59 19.35 -5.20 -2.48
N ASP A 60 18.77 -4.09 -2.95
CA ASP A 60 19.42 -2.79 -3.08
C ASP A 60 18.55 -1.70 -2.45
N HIS A 61 19.16 -0.81 -1.65
CA HIS A 61 18.50 0.30 -0.94
C HIS A 61 17.13 -0.07 -0.33
N TRP A 62 17.10 -1.22 0.37
CA TRP A 62 15.88 -1.86 0.86
C TRP A 62 15.11 -1.00 1.85
N PHE A 63 15.83 -0.18 2.62
CA PHE A 63 15.24 0.71 3.62
C PHE A 63 14.57 1.90 2.94
N GLU A 64 15.26 2.57 2.02
CA GLU A 64 14.77 3.70 1.23
C GLU A 64 13.55 3.32 0.40
N ARG A 65 13.58 2.14 -0.22
CA ARG A 65 12.46 1.60 -1.01
C ARG A 65 11.31 1.14 -0.11
N GLY A 66 11.62 0.46 1.00
CA GLY A 66 10.60 -0.10 1.89
C GLY A 66 9.86 0.97 2.69
N ILE A 67 10.52 2.06 3.11
CA ILE A 67 9.88 3.07 3.96
C ILE A 67 8.78 3.86 3.25
N GLY A 68 8.91 4.03 1.92
CA GLY A 68 7.86 4.58 1.08
C GLY A 68 6.60 3.70 1.07
N ASP A 69 6.78 2.39 0.89
CA ASP A 69 5.68 1.41 0.90
C ASP A 69 5.01 1.31 2.29
N VAL A 70 5.78 1.42 3.38
CA VAL A 70 5.24 1.50 4.75
C VAL A 70 4.40 2.76 4.94
N GLY A 71 4.94 3.92 4.55
CA GLY A 71 4.25 5.20 4.64
C GLY A 71 2.92 5.23 3.88
N GLN A 72 2.91 4.64 2.68
CA GLN A 72 1.69 4.48 1.89
C GLN A 72 0.69 3.56 2.59
N SER A 73 1.15 2.42 3.09
CA SER A 73 0.27 1.40 3.69
C SER A 73 -0.35 1.84 5.02
N MET A 74 0.36 2.67 5.79
CA MET A 74 -0.13 3.18 7.08
C MET A 74 -0.90 4.50 6.95
N GLY A 75 -0.88 5.13 5.78
CA GLY A 75 -1.49 6.43 5.55
C GLY A 75 -1.95 6.57 4.11
N VAL A 76 -1.33 7.50 3.40
CA VAL A 76 -1.60 7.76 1.99
C VAL A 76 -0.29 7.80 1.22
N THR A 77 -0.37 7.69 -0.10
CA THR A 77 0.78 7.81 -1.01
C THR A 77 1.61 9.06 -0.75
N ALA A 78 0.97 10.19 -0.41
CA ALA A 78 1.67 11.41 -0.03
C ALA A 78 2.57 11.21 1.21
N THR A 79 2.11 10.47 2.22
CA THR A 79 2.91 10.12 3.40
C THR A 79 4.09 9.23 3.04
N GLY A 80 3.90 8.25 2.15
CA GLY A 80 4.98 7.43 1.60
C GLY A 80 6.04 8.27 0.88
N ILE A 81 5.62 9.18 0.00
CA ILE A 81 6.52 10.09 -0.72
C ILE A 81 7.25 11.03 0.25
N LEU A 82 6.58 11.54 1.29
CA LEU A 82 7.20 12.39 2.31
C LEU A 82 8.30 11.64 3.06
N LEU A 83 8.03 10.41 3.52
CA LEU A 83 9.03 9.58 4.20
C LEU A 83 10.21 9.25 3.29
N LEU A 84 9.93 8.90 2.04
CA LEU A 84 10.96 8.60 1.06
C LEU A 84 11.84 9.83 0.77
N ARG A 85 11.26 11.02 0.66
CA ARG A 85 12.02 12.28 0.51
C ARG A 85 12.81 12.67 1.76
N MET A 86 12.44 12.20 2.95
CA MET A 86 13.23 12.42 4.17
C MET A 86 14.46 11.51 4.22
N VAL A 87 14.34 10.27 3.73
CA VAL A 87 15.44 9.30 3.75
C VAL A 87 16.34 9.41 2.52
N ASP A 88 15.77 9.69 1.35
CA ASP A 88 16.52 9.92 0.10
C ASP A 88 16.07 11.23 -0.60
N PRO A 89 16.48 12.41 -0.08
CA PRO A 89 16.08 13.71 -0.64
C PRO A 89 16.60 13.96 -2.06
N HIS A 90 17.70 13.32 -2.43
CA HIS A 90 18.37 13.51 -3.72
C HIS A 90 18.11 12.37 -4.72
N ASN A 91 17.22 11.43 -4.38
CA ASN A 91 16.89 10.24 -5.16
C ASN A 91 18.13 9.46 -5.64
N ARG A 92 19.17 9.34 -4.80
CA ARG A 92 20.40 8.62 -5.16
C ARG A 92 20.18 7.11 -5.28
N SER A 93 19.18 6.58 -4.57
CA SER A 93 18.83 5.15 -4.58
C SER A 93 17.89 4.76 -5.72
N GLY A 94 17.35 5.74 -6.47
CA GLY A 94 16.29 5.51 -7.46
C GLY A 94 14.96 5.03 -6.85
N ALA A 95 14.81 5.08 -5.53
CA ALA A 95 13.62 4.61 -4.82
C ALA A 95 12.38 5.44 -5.19
N PHE A 96 12.51 6.75 -5.42
CA PHE A 96 11.37 7.60 -5.76
C PHE A 96 10.78 7.24 -7.13
N GLU A 97 11.63 7.06 -8.14
CA GLU A 97 11.18 6.67 -9.49
C GLU A 97 10.54 5.29 -9.47
N SER A 98 11.20 4.31 -8.84
CA SER A 98 10.67 2.95 -8.71
C SER A 98 9.31 2.93 -8.01
N PHE A 99 9.16 3.74 -6.96
CA PHE A 99 7.91 3.90 -6.23
C PHE A 99 6.82 4.56 -7.11
N ALA A 100 7.12 5.70 -7.75
CA ALA A 100 6.16 6.43 -8.57
C ALA A 100 5.68 5.62 -9.80
N TYR A 101 6.58 4.90 -10.47
CA TYR A 101 6.22 4.04 -11.60
C TYR A 101 5.30 2.89 -11.18
N LYS A 102 5.59 2.24 -10.05
CA LYS A 102 4.71 1.21 -9.49
C LYS A 102 3.34 1.79 -9.12
N GLN A 103 3.33 2.97 -8.51
CA GLN A 103 2.11 3.60 -8.01
C GLN A 103 1.13 4.00 -9.13
N LEU A 104 1.65 4.43 -10.28
CA LEU A 104 0.83 4.83 -11.43
C LEU A 104 -0.10 3.70 -11.92
N PHE A 105 0.36 2.46 -11.88
CA PHE A 105 -0.46 1.30 -12.20
C PHE A 105 -1.22 0.76 -10.99
N PHE A 106 -0.66 0.86 -9.80
CA PHE A 106 -1.25 0.30 -8.58
C PHE A 106 -2.51 1.06 -8.15
N GLU A 107 -2.52 2.39 -8.13
CA GLU A 107 -3.66 3.17 -7.61
C GLU A 107 -4.96 2.97 -8.39
N PRO A 108 -4.97 3.08 -9.74
CA PRO A 108 -6.20 2.93 -10.51
C PRO A 108 -6.74 1.50 -10.54
N ILE A 109 -5.91 0.51 -10.19
CA ILE A 109 -6.33 -0.90 -10.21
C ILE A 109 -6.77 -1.32 -8.81
N VAL A 110 -5.93 -1.12 -7.79
CA VAL A 110 -6.12 -1.69 -6.44
C VAL A 110 -6.11 -0.66 -5.30
N GLY A 111 -5.52 0.52 -5.50
CA GLY A 111 -5.42 1.57 -4.46
C GLY A 111 -6.66 2.45 -4.31
N GLY A 112 -7.83 2.03 -4.83
CA GLY A 112 -9.06 2.81 -4.84
C GLY A 112 -9.82 2.79 -6.17
N GLY A 113 -9.23 2.21 -7.21
CA GLY A 113 -9.88 2.09 -8.52
C GLY A 113 -10.66 0.80 -8.72
N ILE A 114 -10.46 0.11 -9.85
CA ILE A 114 -11.40 -0.91 -10.36
C ILE A 114 -11.66 -2.05 -9.36
N PHE A 115 -10.62 -2.61 -8.74
CA PHE A 115 -10.77 -3.73 -7.82
C PHE A 115 -11.48 -3.33 -6.53
N THR A 116 -11.14 -2.16 -5.97
CA THR A 116 -11.78 -1.61 -4.77
C THR A 116 -13.25 -1.29 -5.02
N ALA A 117 -13.57 -0.69 -6.18
CA ALA A 117 -14.94 -0.39 -6.57
C ALA A 117 -15.76 -1.66 -6.85
N ALA A 118 -15.13 -2.70 -7.40
CA ALA A 118 -15.76 -4.00 -7.66
C ALA A 118 -15.89 -4.86 -6.39
N ALA A 119 -15.23 -4.50 -5.28
CA ALA A 119 -15.18 -5.34 -4.08
C ALA A 119 -16.58 -5.72 -3.52
N PRO A 120 -17.58 -4.82 -3.41
CA PRO A 120 -18.91 -5.21 -2.95
C PRO A 120 -19.60 -6.22 -3.88
N VAL A 121 -19.40 -6.07 -5.20
CA VAL A 121 -19.96 -6.98 -6.21
C VAL A 121 -19.26 -8.34 -6.14
N LEU A 122 -17.93 -8.35 -6.06
CA LEU A 122 -17.13 -9.56 -5.88
C LEU A 122 -17.53 -10.33 -4.61
N VAL A 123 -17.75 -9.63 -3.50
CA VAL A 123 -18.20 -10.27 -2.24
C VAL A 123 -19.62 -10.82 -2.37
N ARG A 124 -20.49 -10.17 -3.13
CA ARG A 124 -21.85 -10.66 -3.39
C ARG A 124 -21.85 -11.95 -4.21
N GLU A 125 -21.03 -12.03 -5.25
CA GLU A 125 -21.01 -13.15 -6.20
C GLU A 125 -20.15 -14.33 -5.73
N LEU A 126 -18.92 -14.09 -5.24
CA LEU A 126 -18.00 -15.14 -4.77
C LEU A 126 -18.15 -15.46 -3.27
N GLY A 127 -18.86 -14.62 -2.52
CA GLY A 127 -18.89 -14.69 -1.06
C GLY A 127 -17.61 -14.12 -0.41
N SER A 128 -17.70 -13.79 0.87
CA SER A 128 -16.57 -13.25 1.64
C SER A 128 -15.36 -14.20 1.66
N PHE A 129 -15.59 -15.50 1.83
CA PHE A 129 -14.54 -16.52 1.80
C PHE A 129 -13.91 -16.70 0.42
N GLY A 130 -14.69 -16.57 -0.67
CA GLY A 130 -14.17 -16.67 -2.04
C GLY A 130 -13.25 -15.51 -2.39
N VAL A 131 -13.64 -14.29 -2.01
CA VAL A 131 -12.77 -13.09 -2.20
C VAL A 131 -11.52 -13.17 -1.33
N LEU A 132 -11.64 -13.67 -0.10
CA LEU A 132 -10.49 -13.88 0.79
C LEU A 132 -9.52 -14.91 0.21
N ALA A 133 -10.02 -16.04 -0.31
CA ALA A 133 -9.19 -17.05 -0.95
C ALA A 133 -8.48 -16.51 -2.19
N LEU A 134 -9.19 -15.73 -3.03
CA LEU A 134 -8.64 -15.11 -4.23
C LEU A 134 -7.52 -14.11 -3.89
N THR A 135 -7.76 -13.22 -2.93
CA THR A 135 -6.77 -12.23 -2.50
C THR A 135 -5.58 -12.86 -1.79
N ALA A 136 -5.80 -13.90 -0.97
CA ALA A 136 -4.73 -14.68 -0.37
C ALA A 136 -3.88 -15.43 -1.42
N GLY A 137 -4.52 -15.97 -2.47
CA GLY A 137 -3.83 -16.60 -3.59
C GLY A 137 -2.96 -15.61 -4.37
N LEU A 138 -3.47 -14.41 -4.65
CA LEU A 138 -2.70 -13.32 -5.26
C LEU A 138 -1.51 -12.91 -4.39
N LEU A 139 -1.71 -12.76 -3.08
CA LEU A 139 -0.63 -12.46 -2.14
C LEU A 139 0.45 -13.55 -2.18
N ALA A 140 0.06 -14.82 -2.09
CA ALA A 140 0.98 -15.94 -2.14
C ALA A 140 1.75 -16.00 -3.46
N PHE A 141 1.08 -15.77 -4.59
CA PHE A 141 1.70 -15.70 -5.91
C PHE A 141 2.78 -14.61 -5.96
N PHE A 142 2.46 -13.38 -5.53
CA PHE A 142 3.43 -12.28 -5.52
C PHE A 142 4.59 -12.49 -4.56
N LEU A 143 4.35 -13.11 -3.39
CA LEU A 143 5.42 -13.47 -2.46
C LEU A 143 6.35 -14.51 -3.07
N ILE A 144 5.82 -15.60 -3.63
CA ILE A 144 6.63 -16.66 -4.27
C ILE A 144 7.44 -16.07 -5.43
N PHE A 145 6.79 -15.26 -6.28
CA PHE A 145 7.45 -14.58 -7.38
C PHE A 145 8.56 -13.65 -6.89
N GLY A 146 8.31 -12.86 -5.83
CA GLY A 146 9.31 -11.99 -5.23
C GLY A 146 10.52 -12.75 -4.67
N PHE A 147 10.28 -13.87 -3.96
CA PHE A 147 11.35 -14.73 -3.46
C PHE A 147 12.14 -15.44 -4.57
N TRP A 148 11.48 -15.82 -5.67
CA TRP A 148 12.17 -16.39 -6.83
C TRP A 148 13.04 -15.34 -7.52
N ASN A 149 12.52 -14.15 -7.76
CA ASN A 149 13.25 -13.07 -8.42
C ASN A 149 14.47 -12.61 -7.58
N TYR A 150 14.34 -12.62 -6.25
CA TYR A 150 15.46 -12.41 -5.33
C TYR A 150 16.59 -13.42 -5.55
N LYS A 151 16.28 -14.72 -5.64
CA LYS A 151 17.29 -15.77 -5.86
C LYS A 151 18.04 -15.56 -7.17
N GLN A 152 17.34 -15.21 -8.25
CA GLN A 152 17.97 -14.96 -9.55
C GLN A 152 18.87 -13.73 -9.53
N THR A 153 18.43 -12.66 -8.86
CA THR A 153 19.20 -11.42 -8.77
C THR A 153 20.47 -11.59 -7.92
N MET A 154 20.41 -12.37 -6.85
CA MET A 154 21.59 -12.72 -6.03
C MET A 154 22.57 -13.62 -6.78
N GLN A 155 22.08 -14.64 -7.51
CA GLN A 155 22.92 -15.52 -8.32
C GLN A 155 23.66 -14.76 -9.44
N ALA A 156 23.00 -13.78 -10.07
CA ALA A 156 23.63 -12.94 -11.08
C ALA A 156 24.72 -12.02 -10.50
N ARG A 157 24.59 -11.63 -9.22
CA ARG A 157 25.56 -10.77 -8.50
C ARG A 157 26.81 -11.54 -8.04
N GLU A 158 26.69 -12.83 -7.75
CA GLU A 158 27.83 -13.71 -7.41
C GLU A 158 28.69 -14.08 -8.64
N GLN A 159 28.18 -13.84 -9.85
CA GLN A 159 28.87 -14.15 -11.12
C GLN A 159 29.66 -12.96 -11.71
N LEU A 160 29.57 -11.77 -11.09
CA LEU A 160 30.28 -10.54 -11.48
C LEU A 160 31.43 -10.24 -10.51
#